data_AF-A0A9W8LEC1-F1
#
_entry.id   AF-A0A9W8LEC1-F1
#
_cell.length_a   1.000
_cell.length_b   1.000
_cell.length_c   1.000
_cell.angle_alpha   90.00
_cell.angle_beta   90.00
_cell.angle_gamma   90.00
#
_symmetry.space_group_name_H-M   'P 1'
#
loop_
_entity.id
_entity.type
_entity.pdbx_description
1 polymer ?
#
loop_
_entity_poly.entity_id
_entity_poly.type
_entity_poly.pdbx_seq_one_letter_code
_entity_poly.pdbx_strand_id
1 'polypeptide(L)'
;MDGRGICERISQGAHYADRSVVGEEAHQSLVLCRSALASGSAEAGVRVACLARIAMVLDALPAVRASQPPASGASALLQQDRCVAYCELAAAHRRAGDAASASRTFRRAAELAEQQLRARPGDAALAALLRQTCDAWADVEDALGRPTQAQRVRRRGAR
;
A
#
# COMPACT_ATOMS: atom_id res chain seq x y z
N MET A 1 -0.70 -23.43 3.12
CA MET A 1 -0.86 -22.42 4.18
C MET A 1 -2.03 -21.55 3.81
N ASP A 2 -3.07 -21.54 4.63
CA ASP A 2 -4.31 -20.85 4.31
C ASP A 2 -4.19 -19.35 4.66
N GLY A 3 -4.75 -18.47 3.83
CA GLY A 3 -4.62 -17.00 3.98
C GLY A 3 -5.08 -16.46 5.34
N ARG A 4 -5.84 -17.25 6.11
CA ARG A 4 -6.25 -16.96 7.49
C ARG A 4 -5.08 -16.97 8.48
N GLY A 5 -4.24 -18.01 8.45
CA GLY A 5 -3.10 -18.16 9.36
C GLY A 5 -1.97 -17.15 9.07
N ILE A 6 -1.87 -16.74 7.80
CA ILE A 6 -0.95 -15.69 7.35
C ILE A 6 -1.29 -14.34 8.01
N CYS A 7 -2.56 -13.95 7.97
CA CYS A 7 -2.98 -12.69 8.56
C CYS A 7 -2.98 -12.71 10.10
N GLU A 8 -3.21 -13.86 10.72
CA GLU A 8 -3.20 -14.01 12.18
C GLU A 8 -1.79 -13.79 12.75
N ARG A 9 -0.76 -14.31 12.05
CA ARG A 9 0.65 -14.00 12.36
C ARG A 9 0.98 -12.53 12.19
N ILE A 10 0.47 -11.87 11.15
CA ILE A 10 0.66 -10.42 10.96
C ILE A 10 0.02 -9.64 12.12
N SER A 11 -1.19 -10.01 12.55
CA SER A 11 -1.87 -9.38 13.68
C SER A 11 -1.16 -9.61 15.01
N GLN A 12 -0.61 -10.81 15.24
CA GLN A 12 0.17 -11.11 16.45
C GLN A 12 1.51 -10.36 16.46
N GLY A 13 2.20 -10.24 15.33
CA GLY A 13 3.45 -9.46 15.22
C GLY A 13 3.26 -7.96 15.48
N ALA A 14 2.10 -7.40 15.10
CA ALA A 14 1.76 -6.00 15.34
C ALA A 14 1.55 -5.65 16.83
N HIS A 15 1.20 -6.63 17.67
CA HIS A 15 1.02 -6.45 19.11
C HIS A 15 2.33 -6.30 19.91
N TYR A 16 3.50 -6.60 19.31
CA TYR A 16 4.81 -6.58 19.97
C TYR A 16 5.73 -5.41 19.53
N ALA A 17 5.15 -4.32 19.03
CA ALA A 17 5.89 -3.19 18.46
C ALA A 17 6.66 -2.34 19.50
N ASP A 18 7.81 -2.83 19.98
CA ASP A 18 8.77 -2.03 20.77
C ASP A 18 10.26 -2.28 20.44
N ARG A 19 10.62 -3.00 19.35
CA ARG A 19 12.05 -3.18 18.97
C ARG A 19 12.27 -3.09 17.47
N SER A 20 13.37 -2.45 17.05
CA SER A 20 13.76 -2.24 15.63
C SER A 20 13.86 -3.53 14.82
N VAL A 21 14.19 -4.65 15.46
CA VAL A 21 14.23 -6.02 14.89
C VAL A 21 12.86 -6.45 14.37
N VAL A 22 11.77 -6.00 15.00
CA VAL A 22 10.39 -6.37 14.65
C VAL A 22 9.95 -5.72 13.33
N GLY A 23 10.52 -4.57 12.95
CA GLY A 23 10.15 -3.91 11.71
C GLY A 23 10.65 -4.64 10.46
N GLU A 24 11.83 -5.26 10.53
CA GLU A 24 12.40 -6.04 9.43
C GLU A 24 11.70 -7.40 9.30
N GLU A 25 11.41 -8.07 10.42
CA GLU A 25 10.61 -9.30 10.43
C GLU A 25 9.17 -9.07 9.97
N ALA A 26 8.56 -7.94 10.33
CA ALA A 26 7.24 -7.55 9.85
C ALA A 26 7.26 -7.27 8.34
N HIS A 27 8.25 -6.53 7.86
CA HIS A 27 8.46 -6.31 6.42
C HIS A 27 8.60 -7.65 5.68
N GLN A 28 9.50 -8.53 6.12
CA GLN A 28 9.71 -9.85 5.50
C GLN A 28 8.44 -10.71 5.52
N SER A 29 7.71 -10.72 6.64
CA SER A 29 6.43 -11.42 6.73
C SER A 29 5.44 -10.86 5.72
N LEU A 30 5.30 -9.53 5.62
CA LEU A 30 4.41 -8.88 4.65
C LEU A 30 4.78 -9.21 3.20
N VAL A 31 6.08 -9.24 2.87
CA VAL A 31 6.58 -9.63 1.55
C VAL A 31 6.17 -11.08 1.22
N LEU A 32 6.31 -12.01 2.16
CA LEU A 32 5.88 -13.40 1.99
C LEU A 32 4.35 -13.52 1.84
N CYS A 33 3.59 -12.73 2.60
CA CYS A 33 2.13 -12.70 2.51
C CYS A 33 1.68 -12.23 1.12
N ARG A 34 2.32 -11.19 0.60
CA ARG A 34 2.04 -10.64 -0.74
C ARG A 34 2.45 -11.58 -1.85
N SER A 35 3.62 -12.20 -1.77
CA SER A 35 4.08 -13.14 -2.78
C SER A 35 3.14 -14.34 -2.87
N ALA A 36 2.59 -14.81 -1.74
CA ALA A 36 1.55 -15.84 -1.72
C ALA A 36 0.23 -15.38 -2.36
N LEU A 37 -0.18 -14.12 -2.16
CA LEU A 37 -1.36 -13.55 -2.81
C LEU A 37 -1.18 -13.35 -4.33
N ALA A 38 0.07 -13.17 -4.77
CA ALA A 38 0.44 -13.04 -6.18
C ALA A 38 0.53 -14.41 -6.89
N SER A 39 1.04 -15.44 -6.21
CA SER A 39 1.18 -16.79 -6.76
C SER A 39 -0.10 -17.62 -6.71
N GLY A 40 -1.05 -17.30 -5.81
CA GLY A 40 -2.33 -17.99 -5.70
C GLY A 40 -3.40 -17.51 -6.68
N SER A 41 -4.21 -18.46 -7.17
CA SER A 41 -5.52 -18.22 -7.81
C SER A 41 -6.58 -17.74 -6.79
N ALA A 42 -6.20 -16.84 -5.88
CA ALA A 42 -7.15 -16.27 -4.95
C ALA A 42 -8.21 -15.48 -5.74
N GLU A 43 -9.48 -15.79 -5.48
CA GLU A 43 -10.60 -14.99 -5.96
C GLU A 43 -10.38 -13.51 -5.66
N ALA A 44 -10.84 -12.64 -6.56
CA ALA A 44 -10.62 -11.20 -6.45
C ALA A 44 -11.09 -10.65 -5.09
N GLY A 45 -12.21 -11.14 -4.57
CA GLY A 45 -12.73 -10.76 -3.25
C GLY A 45 -11.83 -11.17 -2.08
N VAL A 46 -11.28 -12.38 -2.10
CA VAL A 46 -10.33 -12.85 -1.07
C VAL A 46 -9.07 -11.99 -1.06
N ARG A 47 -8.56 -11.66 -2.26
CA ARG A 47 -7.39 -10.77 -2.40
C ARG A 47 -7.67 -9.38 -1.84
N VAL A 48 -8.83 -8.79 -2.15
CA VAL A 48 -9.26 -7.50 -1.58
C VAL A 48 -9.31 -7.57 -0.06
N ALA A 49 -9.94 -8.60 0.52
CA ALA A 49 -10.05 -8.75 1.97
C ALA A 49 -8.69 -8.90 2.66
N CYS A 50 -7.78 -9.70 2.10
CA CYS A 50 -6.43 -9.88 2.64
C CYS A 50 -5.61 -8.57 2.58
N LEU A 51 -5.62 -7.88 1.44
CA LEU A 51 -4.88 -6.62 1.28
C LEU A 51 -5.46 -5.50 2.15
N ALA A 52 -6.79 -5.44 2.31
CA ALA A 52 -7.43 -4.50 3.23
C ALA A 52 -7.00 -4.76 4.68
N ARG A 53 -6.87 -6.03 5.08
CA ARG A 53 -6.39 -6.39 6.42
C ARG A 53 -4.92 -6.03 6.63
N ILE A 54 -4.08 -6.24 5.63
CA ILE A 54 -2.67 -5.79 5.64
C ILE A 54 -2.59 -4.27 5.79
N ALA A 55 -3.34 -3.51 4.99
CA ALA A 55 -3.36 -2.05 5.05
C ALA A 55 -3.83 -1.55 6.43
N MET A 56 -4.86 -2.18 7.00
CA MET A 56 -5.35 -1.88 8.36
C MET A 56 -4.29 -2.12 9.43
N VAL A 57 -3.56 -3.25 9.37
CA VAL A 57 -2.48 -3.52 10.33
C VAL A 57 -1.38 -2.47 10.20
N LEU A 58 -0.95 -2.16 8.97
CA LEU A 58 0.08 -1.15 8.72
C LEU A 58 -0.33 0.25 9.21
N ASP A 59 -1.61 0.62 9.09
CA ASP A 59 -2.13 1.87 9.64
C ASP A 59 -2.22 1.86 11.17
N ALA A 60 -2.37 0.69 11.81
CA ALA A 60 -2.42 0.58 13.27
C ALA A 60 -1.04 0.65 13.93
N LEU A 61 0.05 0.37 13.19
CA LEU A 61 1.40 0.35 13.74
C LEU A 61 1.85 1.76 14.18
N PRO A 62 2.21 1.96 15.47
CA PRO A 62 2.65 3.26 15.97
C PRO A 62 3.95 3.72 15.29
N ALA A 63 4.87 2.80 14.99
CA ALA A 63 6.10 3.10 14.25
C ALA A 63 5.85 3.66 12.82
N VAL A 64 4.66 3.42 12.26
CA VAL A 64 4.25 3.92 10.95
C VAL A 64 3.48 5.25 11.08
N ARG A 65 2.73 5.44 12.18
CA ARG A 65 1.91 6.63 12.47
C ARG A 65 2.72 7.79 13.07
N ALA A 66 3.68 7.51 13.96
CA ALA A 66 4.39 8.52 14.74
C ALA A 66 5.58 9.14 13.99
N SER A 67 6.03 8.52 12.90
CA SER A 67 7.36 8.79 12.34
C SER A 67 7.28 9.68 11.09
N GLN A 68 7.28 11.00 11.26
CA GLN A 68 7.70 11.90 10.18
C GLN A 68 8.78 12.86 10.71
N PRO A 69 10.04 12.73 10.26
CA PRO A 69 10.61 11.70 9.37
C PRO A 69 10.71 10.30 10.03
N PRO A 70 10.95 9.21 9.27
CA PRO A 70 11.14 7.88 9.84
C PRO A 70 12.30 7.86 10.84
N ALA A 71 12.06 7.37 12.05
CA ALA A 71 13.06 7.32 13.12
C ALA A 71 14.17 6.29 12.86
N SER A 72 13.94 5.34 11.94
CA SER A 72 14.85 4.26 11.58
C SER A 72 14.57 3.72 10.18
N GLY A 73 15.53 3.01 9.57
CA GLY A 73 15.34 2.32 8.29
C GLY A 73 14.14 1.36 8.29
N ALA A 74 13.90 0.65 9.40
CA ALA A 74 12.74 -0.23 9.55
C ALA A 74 11.40 0.52 9.47
N SER A 75 11.29 1.71 10.09
CA SER A 75 10.09 2.54 9.96
C SER A 75 9.89 3.08 8.54
N ALA A 76 10.98 3.38 7.82
CA ALA A 76 10.92 3.80 6.42
C ALA A 76 10.42 2.68 5.50
N LEU A 77 10.85 1.42 5.75
CA LEU A 77 10.39 0.23 5.03
C LEU A 77 8.90 -0.03 5.28
N LEU A 78 8.44 0.00 6.53
CA LEU A 78 7.03 -0.21 6.86
C LEU A 78 6.12 0.89 6.28
N GLN A 79 6.61 2.12 6.19
CA GLN A 79 5.91 3.20 5.49
C GLN A 79 5.78 2.93 3.99
N GLN A 80 6.87 2.48 3.35
CA GLN A 80 6.84 2.09 1.94
C GLN A 80 5.88 0.90 1.72
N ASP A 81 5.93 -0.11 2.60
CA ASP A 81 4.99 -1.24 2.57
C ASP A 81 3.54 -0.78 2.68
N ARG A 82 3.24 0.18 3.54
CA ARG A 82 1.89 0.75 3.66
C ARG A 82 1.45 1.35 2.34
N CYS A 83 2.31 2.09 1.65
CA CYS A 83 1.97 2.64 0.34
C CYS A 83 1.73 1.54 -0.70
N VAL A 84 2.61 0.53 -0.76
CA VAL A 84 2.45 -0.63 -1.65
C VAL A 84 1.14 -1.38 -1.36
N ALA A 85 0.75 -1.52 -0.09
CA ALA A 85 -0.47 -2.25 0.30
C ALA A 85 -1.72 -1.56 -0.26
N TYR A 86 -1.77 -0.24 -0.16
CA TYR A 86 -2.84 0.56 -0.71
C TYR A 86 -2.86 0.52 -2.25
N CYS A 87 -1.69 0.52 -2.91
CA CYS A 87 -1.62 0.36 -4.37
C CYS A 87 -2.17 -0.99 -4.84
N GLU A 88 -1.74 -2.07 -4.19
CA GLU A 88 -2.18 -3.42 -4.49
C GLU A 88 -3.67 -3.61 -4.19
N LEU A 89 -4.16 -3.05 -3.08
CA LEU A 89 -5.58 -3.07 -2.72
C LEU A 89 -6.42 -2.35 -3.78
N ALA A 90 -5.97 -1.19 -4.26
CA ALA A 90 -6.66 -0.45 -5.32
C ALA A 90 -6.68 -1.24 -6.64
N ALA A 91 -5.56 -1.87 -7.01
CA ALA A 91 -5.50 -2.75 -8.17
C ALA A 91 -6.40 -3.99 -8.00
N ALA A 92 -6.52 -4.53 -6.79
CA ALA A 92 -7.42 -5.64 -6.49
C ALA A 92 -8.90 -5.22 -6.61
N HIS A 93 -9.30 -4.05 -6.09
CA HIS A 93 -10.64 -3.49 -6.31
C HIS A 93 -10.94 -3.32 -7.80
N ARG A 94 -9.99 -2.81 -8.58
CA ARG A 94 -10.14 -2.65 -10.03
C ARG A 94 -10.36 -4.00 -10.72
N ARG A 95 -9.57 -5.03 -10.38
CA ARG A 95 -9.73 -6.39 -10.93
C ARG A 95 -11.05 -7.04 -10.51
N ALA A 96 -11.59 -6.68 -9.35
CA ALA A 96 -12.90 -7.10 -8.89
C ALA A 96 -14.06 -6.34 -9.55
N GLY A 97 -13.78 -5.37 -10.44
CA GLY A 97 -14.80 -4.54 -11.10
C GLY A 97 -15.29 -3.34 -10.26
N ASP A 98 -14.75 -3.15 -9.05
CA ASP A 98 -15.11 -2.02 -8.19
C ASP A 98 -14.19 -0.81 -8.45
N ALA A 99 -14.42 -0.15 -9.58
CA ALA A 99 -13.65 1.03 -9.99
C ALA A 99 -13.79 2.21 -9.02
N ALA A 100 -14.93 2.36 -8.34
CA ALA A 100 -15.17 3.43 -7.38
C ALA A 100 -14.32 3.27 -6.11
N SER A 101 -14.23 2.06 -5.56
CA SER A 101 -13.32 1.77 -4.45
C SER A 101 -11.86 1.81 -4.92
N ALA A 102 -11.55 1.32 -6.12
CA ALA A 102 -10.20 1.44 -6.68
C ALA A 102 -9.73 2.91 -6.72
N SER A 103 -10.55 3.82 -7.25
CA SER A 103 -10.27 5.27 -7.29
C SER A 103 -9.99 5.85 -5.88
N ARG A 104 -10.86 5.56 -4.90
CA ARG A 104 -10.69 6.04 -3.52
C ARG A 104 -9.40 5.51 -2.89
N THR A 105 -9.10 4.23 -3.11
CA THR A 105 -7.91 3.57 -2.55
C THR A 105 -6.63 4.06 -3.24
N PHE A 106 -6.65 4.26 -4.56
CA PHE A 106 -5.53 4.86 -5.29
C PHE A 106 -5.23 6.28 -4.83
N ARG A 107 -6.27 7.10 -4.62
CA ARG A 107 -6.11 8.44 -4.06
C ARG A 107 -5.38 8.39 -2.72
N ARG A 108 -5.78 7.46 -1.84
CA ARG A 108 -5.13 7.28 -0.54
C ARG A 108 -3.67 6.85 -0.70
N ALA A 109 -3.38 5.89 -1.58
CA ALA A 109 -2.02 5.46 -1.88
C ALA A 109 -1.13 6.64 -2.32
N ALA A 110 -1.61 7.48 -3.25
CA ALA A 110 -0.88 8.64 -3.74
C ALA A 110 -0.62 9.68 -2.64
N GLU A 111 -1.62 9.96 -1.79
CA GLU A 111 -1.44 10.85 -0.63
C GLU A 111 -0.36 10.34 0.34
N LEU A 112 -0.30 9.03 0.56
CA LEU A 112 0.71 8.42 1.42
C LEU A 112 2.11 8.49 0.81
N ALA A 113 2.26 8.15 -0.47
CA ALA A 113 3.53 8.27 -1.17
C ALA A 113 4.05 9.71 -1.16
N GLU A 114 3.18 10.70 -1.41
CA GLU A 114 3.58 12.11 -1.35
C GLU A 114 4.01 12.56 0.04
N GLN A 115 3.26 12.17 1.08
CA GLN A 115 3.64 12.48 2.46
C GLN A 115 5.03 11.92 2.79
N GLN A 116 5.31 10.69 2.35
CA GLN A 116 6.60 10.05 2.57
C GLN A 116 7.71 10.70 1.75
N LEU A 117 7.44 11.08 0.50
CA LEU A 117 8.40 11.75 -0.38
C LEU A 117 8.73 13.16 0.11
N ARG A 118 7.78 13.88 0.72
CA ARG A 118 8.05 15.16 1.39
C ARG A 118 8.96 14.99 2.61
N ALA A 119 8.81 13.89 3.35
CA ALA A 119 9.69 13.59 4.48
C ALA A 119 11.07 13.06 4.05
N ARG A 120 11.17 12.49 2.85
CA ARG A 120 12.40 11.93 2.26
C ARG A 120 12.59 12.42 0.82
N PRO A 121 12.87 13.73 0.62
CA PRO A 121 13.07 14.27 -0.71
C PRO A 121 14.33 13.64 -1.32
N GLY A 122 14.18 12.98 -2.47
CA GLY A 122 15.28 12.25 -3.14
C GLY A 122 15.16 10.72 -3.09
N ASP A 123 14.16 10.17 -2.40
CA ASP A 123 13.86 8.74 -2.45
C ASP A 123 13.27 8.35 -3.82
N ALA A 124 14.15 7.89 -4.72
CA ALA A 124 13.79 7.53 -6.09
C ALA A 124 12.79 6.37 -6.17
N ALA A 125 12.80 5.47 -5.19
CA ALA A 125 11.84 4.36 -5.13
C ALA A 125 10.44 4.87 -4.79
N LEU A 126 10.31 5.80 -3.84
CA LEU A 126 9.04 6.46 -3.53
C LEU A 126 8.52 7.32 -4.68
N ALA A 127 9.40 8.05 -5.37
CA ALA A 127 9.01 8.84 -6.54
C ALA A 127 8.49 7.95 -7.68
N ALA A 128 9.17 6.83 -7.94
CA ALA A 128 8.72 5.85 -8.92
C ALA A 128 7.39 5.19 -8.52
N LEU A 129 7.22 4.86 -7.24
CA LEU A 129 5.97 4.31 -6.71
C LEU A 129 4.82 5.30 -6.90
N LEU A 130 5.00 6.57 -6.50
CA LEU A 130 3.99 7.62 -6.67
C LEU A 130 3.55 7.75 -8.13
N ARG A 131 4.51 7.80 -9.05
CA ARG A 131 4.23 7.89 -10.49
C ARG A 131 3.38 6.70 -10.96
N GLN A 132 3.80 5.48 -10.64
CA GLN A 132 3.06 4.26 -10.99
C GLN A 132 1.64 4.25 -10.39
N THR A 133 1.48 4.69 -9.13
CA THR A 133 0.18 4.83 -8.48
C THR A 133 -0.72 5.83 -9.22
N CYS A 134 -0.17 6.98 -9.60
CA CYS A 134 -0.90 8.02 -10.33
C CYS A 134 -1.29 7.56 -11.74
N ASP A 135 -0.41 6.88 -12.47
CA ASP A 135 -0.73 6.35 -13.79
C ASP A 135 -1.89 5.34 -13.73
N ALA A 136 -1.78 4.36 -12.82
CA ALA A 136 -2.84 3.36 -12.62
C ALA A 136 -4.16 3.97 -12.12
N TRP A 137 -4.10 5.04 -11.32
CA TRP A 137 -5.28 5.79 -10.89
C TRP A 137 -5.92 6.56 -12.05
N ALA A 138 -5.12 7.21 -12.89
CA ALA A 138 -5.62 7.93 -14.05
C ALA A 138 -6.37 6.99 -15.01
N ASP A 139 -5.86 5.78 -15.23
CA ASP A 139 -6.55 4.76 -16.04
C ASP A 139 -7.91 4.36 -15.45
N VAL A 140 -8.01 4.28 -14.11
CA VAL A 140 -9.29 4.04 -13.43
C VAL A 140 -10.25 5.21 -13.62
N GLU A 141 -9.76 6.45 -13.51
CA GLU A 141 -10.61 7.64 -13.72
C GLU A 141 -11.09 7.75 -15.17
N ASP A 142 -10.26 7.39 -16.15
CA ASP A 142 -10.68 7.31 -17.56
C ASP A 142 -11.76 6.24 -17.76
N ALA A 143 -11.58 5.05 -17.18
CA ALA A 143 -12.59 3.98 -17.23
C ALA A 143 -13.91 4.37 -16.54
N LEU A 144 -13.86 5.28 -15.55
CA LEU A 144 -15.03 5.86 -14.89
C LEU A 144 -15.65 7.04 -15.66
N GLY A 145 -15.12 7.41 -16.83
CA GLY A 145 -15.60 8.54 -17.62
C GLY A 145 -15.24 9.90 -17.03
N ARG A 146 -14.13 10.01 -16.30
CA ARG A 146 -13.66 11.24 -15.60
C ARG A 146 -12.30 11.73 -16.14
N PRO A 147 -12.20 12.06 -17.44
CA PRO A 147 -10.92 12.37 -18.08
C PRO A 147 -10.21 13.61 -17.52
N THR A 148 -10.96 14.62 -17.08
CA THR A 148 -10.38 15.79 -16.41
C THR A 148 -9.66 15.41 -15.13
N GLN A 149 -10.24 14.48 -14.35
CA GLN A 149 -9.61 13.97 -13.15
C GLN A 149 -8.39 13.11 -13.49
N ALA A 150 -8.48 12.23 -14.49
CA ALA A 150 -7.35 11.44 -14.97
C ALA A 150 -6.16 12.33 -15.36
N GLN A 151 -6.39 13.41 -16.11
CA GLN A 151 -5.33 14.34 -16.50
C GLN A 151 -4.71 15.05 -15.29
N ARG A 152 -5.51 15.46 -14.29
CA ARG A 152 -4.99 16.03 -13.04
C ARG A 152 -4.09 15.04 -12.30
N VAL A 153 -4.48 13.77 -12.26
CA VAL A 153 -3.71 12.71 -11.61
C VAL A 153 -2.41 12.41 -12.36
N ARG A 154 -2.41 12.35 -13.70
CA ARG A 154 -1.16 12.21 -14.49
C ARG A 154 -0.17 13.33 -14.22
N ARG A 155 -0.66 14.58 -14.18
CA ARG A 155 0.16 15.75 -13.83
C ARG A 155 0.67 15.69 -12.38
N ARG A 156 -0.01 14.99 -11.49
CA ARG A 156 0.41 14.78 -10.11
C ARG A 156 1.59 13.80 -10.05
N GLY A 157 1.53 12.69 -10.78
CA GLY A 157 2.62 11.69 -10.84
C GLY A 157 3.85 12.11 -11.64
N ALA A 158 3.76 13.20 -12.43
CA ALA A 158 4.86 13.74 -13.23
C ALA A 158 5.69 14.81 -12.50
N ARG A 159 5.36 15.15 -11.25
CA ARG A 159 6.08 16.11 -10.41
C ARG A 159 7.11 15.39 -9.55
#